data_AF-E9J9Z6-F1
#
_entry.id   AF-E9J9Z6-F1
#
_cell.length_a   1.000
_cell.length_b   1.000
_cell.length_c   1.000
_cell.angle_alpha   90.00
_cell.angle_beta   90.00
_cell.angle_gamma   90.00
#
_symmetry.space_group_name_H-M   'P 1'
#
loop_
_entity.id
_entity.type
_entity.pdbx_description
1 polymer ?
#
loop_
_entity_poly.entity_id
_entity_poly.type
_entity_poly.pdbx_seq_one_letter_code
_entity_poly.pdbx_strand_id
1 'polypeptide(L)'
;IINTELHINNEIINLQINIDGIPLFKSAAKQFWPILCRIDYKPMIYKPFPLAIYAGNSKPKLLTDFLQKLITEINILQTNGFNIDNKNYKVKIKCFIYDTPARSFIKSTVSHTGFSCCERCTAIGKKVNRVTVISSIDSPERTDETFRSFLDPHHHKNATPLLLIDPPINMVNCFLLAFMHLGCLAYKLELSRRLQTIRSFVPNDFQRKPRDVDTLCRWKATEFMLFLLYIGPIVLKGLLRKTEYNNFLLLHMACRLLCTESKAVMYVENAKEYLRAFCASSQEIYGEQFAVINVHNLIHLADDVRNMNSTLINISAYSFENCLGMIKKVLRSPNRPLAQLCRRIHEKNGMQNTLKSTIPSIVEYREKGNTILEVTYKG
;
A
#
# COMPACT_ATOMS: atom_id res chain seq x y z
N ILE A 1 16.51 -6.63 13.38
CA ILE A 1 15.38 -6.49 12.41
C ILE A 1 15.62 -7.39 11.21
N ILE A 2 16.82 -7.38 10.63
CA ILE A 2 17.23 -8.30 9.56
C ILE A 2 17.61 -9.65 10.18
N ASN A 3 17.12 -10.75 9.62
CA ASN A 3 17.60 -12.09 9.96
C ASN A 3 18.64 -12.52 8.90
N THR A 4 19.92 -12.61 9.28
CA THR A 4 21.02 -12.95 8.38
C THR A 4 20.88 -14.33 7.75
N GLU A 5 20.27 -15.28 8.45
CA GLU A 5 19.97 -16.65 7.96
C GLU A 5 19.00 -16.64 6.78
N LEU A 6 18.15 -15.62 6.66
CA LEU A 6 17.19 -15.51 5.56
C LEU A 6 17.78 -14.80 4.33
N HIS A 7 18.95 -14.16 4.49
CA HIS A 7 19.64 -13.39 3.45
C HIS A 7 21.03 -13.99 3.12
N ILE A 8 21.20 -15.30 3.25
CA ILE A 8 22.46 -16.01 2.97
C ILE A 8 22.89 -15.84 1.51
N ASN A 9 21.95 -15.85 0.57
CA ASN A 9 22.24 -15.78 -0.87
C ASN A 9 21.95 -14.41 -1.49
N ASN A 10 21.47 -13.44 -0.70
CA ASN A 10 21.09 -12.13 -1.21
C ASN A 10 21.78 -11.02 -0.41
N GLU A 11 22.76 -10.39 -1.05
CA GLU A 11 23.52 -9.26 -0.50
C GLU A 11 22.80 -7.93 -0.70
N ILE A 12 21.64 -7.92 -1.38
CA ILE A 12 20.84 -6.71 -1.59
C ILE A 12 19.58 -6.75 -0.74
N ILE A 13 19.48 -5.82 0.19
CA ILE A 13 18.30 -5.57 1.00
C ILE A 13 17.44 -4.50 0.32
N ASN A 14 16.29 -4.94 -0.20
CA ASN A 14 15.32 -4.07 -0.84
C ASN A 14 14.37 -3.46 0.20
N LEU A 15 14.25 -2.14 0.22
CA LEU A 15 13.39 -1.41 1.15
C LEU A 15 12.14 -0.86 0.47
N GLN A 16 11.03 -0.94 1.19
CA GLN A 16 9.78 -0.28 0.85
C GLN A 16 9.49 0.78 1.89
N ILE A 17 9.23 2.01 1.45
CA ILE A 17 9.06 3.16 2.33
C ILE A 17 7.62 3.67 2.24
N ASN A 18 7.04 4.02 3.38
CA ASN A 18 5.72 4.66 3.48
C ASN A 18 5.83 5.90 4.34
N ILE A 19 5.20 6.99 3.91
CA ILE A 19 5.03 8.22 4.68
C ILE A 19 3.58 8.60 4.57
N ASP A 20 2.93 8.79 5.70
CA ASP A 20 1.53 9.19 5.76
C ASP A 20 1.26 10.03 7.02
N GLY A 21 0.24 10.87 6.97
CA GLY A 21 -0.20 11.71 8.07
C GLY A 21 -1.29 11.02 8.89
N ILE A 22 -1.05 10.84 10.19
CA ILE A 22 -2.03 10.26 11.12
C ILE A 22 -2.51 11.26 12.17
N PRO A 23 -3.80 11.66 12.16
CA PRO A 23 -4.39 12.42 13.25
C PRO A 23 -4.43 11.56 14.52
N LEU A 24 -3.88 12.07 15.62
CA LEU A 24 -3.73 11.28 16.85
C LEU A 24 -5.02 11.25 17.67
N PHE A 25 -5.66 12.41 17.84
CA PHE A 25 -6.84 12.58 18.67
C PHE A 25 -7.89 13.38 17.90
N LYS A 26 -9.18 13.10 18.12
CA LYS A 26 -10.26 13.87 17.48
C LYS A 26 -10.35 15.30 18.02
N SER A 27 -9.97 15.49 19.28
CA SER A 27 -10.06 16.77 20.01
C SER A 27 -8.81 17.64 19.94
N ALA A 28 -7.74 17.19 19.27
CA ALA A 28 -6.49 17.94 19.18
C ALA A 28 -5.96 17.91 17.75
N ALA A 29 -5.45 19.05 17.26
CA ALA A 29 -4.84 19.18 15.93
C ALA A 29 -3.53 18.38 15.75
N LYS A 30 -3.08 17.68 16.80
CA LYS A 30 -1.80 16.97 16.80
C LYS A 30 -1.86 15.74 15.88
N GLN A 31 -0.88 15.65 15.00
CA GLN A 31 -0.71 14.59 14.02
C GLN A 31 0.73 14.07 14.04
N PHE A 32 0.90 12.80 13.69
CA PHE A 32 2.23 12.27 13.34
C PHE A 32 2.37 12.13 11.84
N TRP A 33 3.59 12.32 11.37
CA TRP A 33 4.04 11.95 10.02
C TRP A 33 5.21 10.98 10.18
N PRO A 34 4.93 9.68 10.43
CA PRO A 34 5.94 8.66 10.47
C PRO A 34 6.51 8.37 9.08
N ILE A 35 7.81 8.13 9.04
CA ILE A 35 8.51 7.47 7.95
C ILE A 35 8.60 6.00 8.35
N LEU A 36 7.81 5.15 7.70
CA LEU A 36 7.79 3.71 7.91
C LEU A 36 8.63 3.02 6.84
N CYS A 37 9.26 1.92 7.21
CA CYS A 37 10.03 1.07 6.32
C CYS A 37 9.64 -0.39 6.50
N ARG A 38 9.72 -1.17 5.41
CA ARG A 38 9.62 -2.62 5.40
C ARG A 38 10.69 -3.18 4.48
N ILE A 39 11.30 -4.30 4.88
CA ILE A 39 12.20 -5.06 4.01
C ILE A 39 11.36 -5.94 3.09
N ASP A 40 11.60 -5.86 1.79
CA ASP A 40 10.99 -6.73 0.79
C ASP A 40 11.64 -8.11 0.83
N TYR A 41 10.84 -9.14 1.09
CA TYR A 41 11.24 -10.54 1.08
C TYR A 41 10.07 -11.37 0.57
N LYS A 42 10.35 -12.49 -0.11
CA LYS A 42 9.35 -13.43 -0.60
C LYS A 42 9.59 -14.79 0.09
N PRO A 43 8.62 -15.32 0.87
CA PRO A 43 7.31 -14.76 1.20
C PRO A 43 7.40 -13.52 2.11
N MET A 44 6.34 -12.70 2.18
CA MET A 44 6.35 -11.43 2.93
C MET A 44 6.37 -11.64 4.46
N ILE A 45 7.56 -11.80 5.03
CA ILE A 45 7.76 -12.07 6.47
C ILE A 45 8.00 -10.81 7.31
N TYR A 46 8.60 -9.77 6.72
CA TYR A 46 8.97 -8.57 7.46
C TYR A 46 7.78 -7.63 7.63
N LYS A 47 7.56 -7.17 8.86
CA LYS A 47 6.51 -6.20 9.19
C LYS A 47 7.06 -4.78 9.08
N PRO A 48 6.24 -3.79 8.68
CA PRO A 48 6.66 -2.40 8.69
C PRO A 48 7.05 -1.91 10.08
N PHE A 49 8.09 -1.09 10.15
CA PHE A 49 8.60 -0.47 11.37
C PHE A 49 8.91 1.03 11.14
N PRO A 50 8.82 1.86 12.18
CA PRO A 50 9.13 3.29 12.06
C PRO A 50 10.64 3.53 12.01
N LEU A 51 11.09 4.35 11.05
CA LEU A 51 12.44 4.91 10.98
C LEU A 51 12.52 6.25 11.71
N ALA A 52 11.58 7.13 11.42
CA ALA A 52 11.48 8.47 12.01
C ALA A 52 10.03 8.86 12.19
N ILE A 53 9.74 9.74 13.15
CA ILE A 53 8.38 10.22 13.39
C ILE A 53 8.43 11.72 13.63
N TYR A 54 7.85 12.48 12.72
CA TYR A 54 7.54 13.89 12.96
C TYR A 54 6.26 14.01 13.77
N ALA A 55 6.23 14.91 14.74
CA ALA A 55 5.03 15.26 15.49
C ALA A 55 4.80 16.76 15.48
N GLY A 56 3.61 17.17 15.06
CA GLY A 56 3.25 18.58 15.00
C GLY A 56 1.74 18.77 14.98
N ASN A 57 1.31 20.03 14.94
CA ASN A 57 -0.10 20.39 14.75
C ASN A 57 -0.49 20.48 13.26
N SER A 58 0.51 20.46 12.37
CA SER A 58 0.35 20.46 10.91
C SER A 58 1.19 19.35 10.30
N LYS A 59 1.06 19.13 8.99
CA LYS A 59 2.09 18.42 8.22
C LYS A 59 3.44 19.15 8.31
N PRO A 60 4.58 18.47 8.07
CA PRO A 60 5.89 19.11 8.00
C PRO A 60 5.86 20.30 7.04
N LYS A 61 6.37 21.46 7.47
CA LYS A 61 6.36 22.68 6.64
C LYS A 61 7.47 22.66 5.59
N LEU A 62 8.68 22.35 6.03
CA LEU A 62 9.86 22.21 5.18
C LEU A 62 10.09 20.73 4.91
N LEU A 63 9.89 20.34 3.65
CA LEU A 63 10.06 18.95 3.23
C LEU A 63 11.54 18.54 3.25
N THR A 64 12.44 19.47 2.97
CA THR A 64 13.90 19.28 3.03
C THR A 64 14.31 18.81 4.41
N ASP A 65 14.01 19.58 5.46
CA ASP A 65 14.35 19.24 6.85
C ASP A 65 13.73 17.90 7.29
N PHE A 66 12.50 17.63 6.84
CA PHE A 66 11.79 16.40 7.17
C PHE A 66 12.43 15.15 6.56
N LEU A 67 12.93 15.23 5.32
CA LEU A 67 13.50 14.09 4.59
C LEU A 67 15.03 14.03 4.67
N GLN A 68 15.72 15.08 5.13
CA GLN A 68 17.17 15.19 5.04
C GLN A 68 17.90 14.00 5.69
N LYS A 69 17.52 13.64 6.93
CA LYS A 69 18.14 12.50 7.62
C LYS A 69 17.93 11.18 6.87
N LEU A 70 16.73 10.95 6.34
CA LEU A 70 16.43 9.77 5.53
C LEU A 70 17.29 9.72 4.27
N ILE A 71 17.41 10.83 3.56
CA ILE A 71 18.17 10.91 2.30
C ILE A 71 19.66 10.72 2.56
N THR A 72 20.23 11.38 3.58
CA THR A 72 21.64 11.19 3.94
C THR A 72 21.93 9.74 4.28
N GLU A 73 21.11 9.12 5.13
CA GLU A 73 21.32 7.72 5.54
C GLU A 73 21.13 6.75 4.38
N ILE A 74 20.12 6.95 3.53
CA ILE A 74 19.91 6.06 2.38
C ILE A 74 21.05 6.14 1.38
N ASN A 75 21.59 7.34 1.10
CA ASN A 75 22.71 7.49 0.17
C ASN A 75 23.95 6.73 0.68
N ILE A 76 24.24 6.81 1.99
CA ILE A 76 25.32 6.04 2.61
C ILE A 76 25.07 4.53 2.45
N LEU A 77 23.84 4.07 2.75
CA LEU A 77 23.49 2.65 2.71
C LEU A 77 23.43 2.07 1.27
N GLN A 78 23.04 2.87 0.27
CA GLN A 78 23.04 2.41 -1.12
C GLN A 78 24.46 2.31 -1.70
N THR A 79 25.34 3.23 -1.33
CA THR A 79 26.72 3.26 -1.83
C THR A 79 27.62 2.27 -1.10
N ASN A 80 27.60 2.29 0.24
CA ASN A 80 28.54 1.55 1.07
C ASN A 80 27.97 0.22 1.59
N GLY A 81 26.63 0.12 1.68
CA GLY A 81 25.98 -0.97 2.42
C GLY A 81 26.19 -0.86 3.93
N PHE A 82 25.99 -1.97 4.62
CA PHE A 82 26.28 -2.15 6.04
C PHE A 82 26.74 -3.58 6.31
N ASN A 83 27.59 -3.78 7.32
CA ASN A 83 28.14 -5.09 7.66
C ASN A 83 27.37 -5.74 8.83
N ILE A 84 27.01 -7.02 8.67
CA ILE A 84 26.56 -7.89 9.76
C ILE A 84 27.31 -9.22 9.62
N ASP A 85 27.89 -9.73 10.71
CA ASP A 85 28.60 -11.03 10.75
C ASP A 85 29.65 -11.19 9.63
N ASN A 86 30.47 -10.15 9.42
CA ASN A 86 31.48 -10.05 8.34
C ASN A 86 30.94 -10.12 6.90
N LYS A 87 29.62 -10.02 6.71
CA LYS A 87 28.99 -9.93 5.40
C LYS A 87 28.48 -8.52 5.13
N ASN A 88 28.82 -7.97 3.96
CA ASN A 88 28.33 -6.66 3.53
C ASN A 88 26.98 -6.81 2.81
N TYR A 89 25.99 -6.04 3.27
CA TYR A 89 24.67 -5.95 2.67
C TYR A 89 24.48 -4.56 2.06
N LYS A 90 24.29 -4.51 0.75
CA LYS A 90 23.89 -3.28 0.05
C LYS A 90 22.40 -3.04 0.23
N VAL A 91 22.01 -1.78 0.36
CA VAL A 91 20.60 -1.38 0.44
C VAL A 91 20.15 -0.84 -0.90
N LYS A 92 18.91 -1.09 -1.28
CA LYS A 92 18.25 -0.40 -2.40
C LYS A 92 16.84 -0.01 -2.00
N ILE A 93 16.40 1.19 -2.40
CA ILE A 93 14.97 1.51 -2.34
C ILE A 93 14.28 0.79 -3.51
N LYS A 94 13.38 -0.14 -3.18
CA LYS A 94 12.53 -0.79 -4.18
C LYS A 94 11.38 0.12 -4.60
N CYS A 95 10.65 0.65 -3.62
CA CYS A 95 9.50 1.50 -3.90
C CYS A 95 9.05 2.34 -2.70
N PHE A 96 8.23 3.34 -3.02
CA PHE A 96 7.45 4.15 -2.11
C PHE A 96 5.98 3.78 -2.23
N ILE A 97 5.36 3.44 -1.11
CA ILE A 97 3.97 3.02 -1.03
C ILE A 97 3.23 4.07 -0.23
N TYR A 98 2.58 5.01 -0.89
CA TYR A 98 1.98 6.20 -0.29
C TYR A 98 0.50 6.33 -0.72
N ASP A 99 -0.33 6.95 0.10
CA ASP A 99 -1.65 7.39 -0.36
C ASP A 99 -1.52 8.58 -1.34
N THR A 100 -2.59 8.89 -2.08
CA THR A 100 -2.53 9.93 -3.12
C THR A 100 -2.18 11.32 -2.56
N PRO A 101 -2.78 11.79 -1.44
CA PRO A 101 -2.36 13.03 -0.78
C PRO A 101 -0.89 13.07 -0.37
N ALA A 102 -0.37 12.04 0.31
CA ALA A 102 1.03 12.00 0.73
C ALA A 102 1.99 11.94 -0.46
N ARG A 103 1.67 11.20 -1.54
CA ARG A 103 2.47 11.22 -2.78
C ARG A 103 2.64 12.63 -3.32
N SER A 104 1.53 13.35 -3.52
CA SER A 104 1.59 14.71 -4.08
C SER A 104 2.38 15.68 -3.19
N PHE A 105 2.30 15.50 -1.86
CA PHE A 105 3.06 16.30 -0.91
C PHE A 105 4.56 15.99 -0.97
N ILE A 106 4.94 14.71 -0.88
CA ILE A 106 6.35 14.28 -0.87
C ILE A 106 7.02 14.52 -2.22
N LYS A 107 6.31 14.32 -3.34
CA LYS A 107 6.83 14.62 -4.69
C LYS A 107 6.77 16.10 -5.05
N SER A 108 6.12 16.93 -4.23
CA SER A 108 5.88 18.34 -4.54
C SER A 108 5.18 18.54 -5.89
N THR A 109 4.13 17.77 -6.15
CA THR A 109 3.32 17.81 -7.37
C THR A 109 1.89 18.29 -7.11
N VAL A 110 1.13 18.49 -8.18
CA VAL A 110 -0.29 18.80 -8.12
C VAL A 110 -1.06 17.70 -7.39
N SER A 111 -1.95 18.11 -6.49
CA SER A 111 -2.77 17.19 -5.70
C SER A 111 -3.87 16.57 -6.55
N HIS A 112 -4.44 15.46 -6.08
CA HIS A 112 -5.55 14.71 -6.70
C HIS A 112 -6.78 15.53 -7.13
N THR A 113 -6.92 16.77 -6.66
CA THR A 113 -8.00 17.69 -7.03
C THR A 113 -7.64 18.63 -8.18
N GLY A 114 -6.37 18.74 -8.56
CA GLY A 114 -5.91 19.61 -9.64
C GLY A 114 -6.04 18.98 -11.02
N PHE A 115 -5.86 19.78 -12.07
CA PHE A 115 -6.07 19.33 -13.45
C PHE A 115 -4.96 18.40 -13.94
N SER A 116 -3.68 18.76 -13.77
CA SER A 116 -2.53 17.91 -14.11
C SER A 116 -2.12 17.01 -12.92
N CYS A 117 -3.07 16.24 -12.38
CA CYS A 117 -2.85 15.50 -11.13
C CYS A 117 -2.43 14.03 -11.30
N CYS A 118 -2.62 13.43 -12.48
CA CYS A 118 -2.09 12.10 -12.75
C CYS A 118 -0.56 12.16 -12.63
N GLU A 119 0.07 11.16 -12.04
CA GLU A 119 1.53 11.09 -11.86
C GLU A 119 2.21 10.24 -12.94
N ARG A 120 1.42 9.54 -13.75
CA ARG A 120 1.87 8.53 -14.72
C ARG A 120 1.76 8.98 -16.16
N CYS A 121 0.79 9.84 -16.47
CA CYS A 121 0.61 10.36 -17.81
C CYS A 121 0.15 11.82 -17.79
N THR A 122 0.37 12.51 -18.89
CA THR A 122 0.08 13.94 -19.08
C THR A 122 -1.41 14.27 -19.23
N ALA A 123 -2.30 13.35 -18.86
CA ALA A 123 -3.74 13.55 -18.95
C ALA A 123 -4.18 14.76 -18.13
N ILE A 124 -4.84 15.71 -18.80
CA ILE A 124 -5.36 16.93 -18.19
C ILE A 124 -6.82 16.69 -17.82
N GLY A 125 -7.12 16.88 -16.53
CA GLY A 125 -8.49 16.85 -16.03
C GLY A 125 -9.26 18.13 -16.32
N LYS A 126 -10.58 18.06 -16.26
CA LYS A 126 -11.50 19.21 -16.32
C LYS A 126 -12.46 19.20 -15.14
N LYS A 127 -13.05 20.36 -14.80
CA LYS A 127 -14.05 20.46 -13.73
C LYS A 127 -15.45 20.18 -14.26
N VAL A 128 -16.11 19.18 -13.69
CA VAL A 128 -17.53 18.84 -13.94
C VAL A 128 -18.23 18.83 -12.59
N ASN A 129 -19.18 19.75 -12.38
CA ASN A 129 -19.93 19.88 -11.13
C ASN A 129 -19.03 19.89 -9.87
N ARG A 130 -17.97 20.71 -9.90
CA ARG A 130 -16.95 20.85 -8.83
C ARG A 130 -16.03 19.64 -8.61
N VAL A 131 -16.18 18.57 -9.39
CA VAL A 131 -15.30 17.38 -9.37
C VAL A 131 -14.32 17.46 -10.54
N THR A 132 -13.05 17.15 -10.31
CA THR A 132 -12.06 17.04 -11.39
C THR A 132 -12.13 15.65 -12.00
N VAL A 133 -12.41 15.59 -13.30
CA VAL A 133 -12.55 14.34 -14.08
C VAL A 133 -11.45 14.26 -15.13
N ILE A 134 -10.94 13.06 -15.39
CA ILE A 134 -9.88 12.79 -16.38
C ILE A 134 -10.42 11.78 -17.39
N SER A 135 -10.74 12.27 -18.60
CA SER A 135 -11.31 11.42 -19.64
C SER A 135 -10.33 10.81 -20.60
N SER A 136 -9.13 11.38 -20.73
CA SER A 136 -8.11 10.78 -21.57
C SER A 136 -7.51 9.55 -20.90
N ILE A 137 -7.47 8.44 -21.64
CA ILE A 137 -6.79 7.19 -21.25
C ILE A 137 -5.56 6.90 -22.13
N ASP A 138 -5.33 7.72 -23.16
CA ASP A 138 -4.27 7.58 -24.17
C ASP A 138 -3.25 8.73 -24.13
N SER A 139 -3.15 9.40 -22.97
CA SER A 139 -2.18 10.47 -22.80
C SER A 139 -0.75 9.93 -22.70
N PRO A 140 0.25 10.65 -23.25
CA PRO A 140 1.66 10.30 -23.12
C PRO A 140 2.07 10.01 -21.68
N GLU A 141 2.85 8.95 -21.48
CA GLU A 141 3.40 8.58 -20.18
C GLU A 141 4.48 9.58 -19.74
N ARG A 142 4.53 9.88 -18.45
CA ARG A 142 5.65 10.61 -17.84
C ARG A 142 6.77 9.62 -17.55
N THR A 143 7.99 10.05 -17.78
CA THR A 143 9.21 9.29 -17.46
C THR A 143 10.01 9.97 -16.35
N ASP A 144 11.00 9.25 -15.81
CA ASP A 144 11.92 9.83 -14.82
C ASP A 144 12.65 11.07 -15.37
N GLU A 145 13.07 11.01 -16.63
CA GLU A 145 13.76 12.08 -17.34
C GLU A 145 12.86 13.31 -17.49
N THR A 146 11.59 13.12 -17.88
CA THR A 146 10.63 14.23 -17.99
C THR A 146 10.30 14.86 -16.65
N PHE A 147 10.28 14.06 -15.57
CA PHE A 147 10.05 14.54 -14.21
C PHE A 147 11.25 15.35 -13.69
N ARG A 148 12.46 14.86 -13.92
CA ARG A 148 13.71 15.50 -13.47
C ARG A 148 14.04 16.78 -14.23
N SER A 149 13.68 16.83 -15.51
CA SER A 149 13.84 18.03 -16.35
C SER A 149 12.73 19.07 -16.15
N PHE A 150 11.71 18.78 -15.33
CA PHE A 150 10.53 19.62 -15.11
C PHE A 150 9.80 19.98 -16.41
N LEU A 151 9.75 19.05 -17.37
CA LEU A 151 9.15 19.26 -18.70
C LEU A 151 7.66 19.63 -18.63
N ASP A 152 6.93 19.15 -17.62
CA ASP A 152 5.52 19.46 -17.37
C ASP A 152 5.37 20.42 -16.17
N PRO A 153 5.52 21.74 -16.37
CA PRO A 153 5.47 22.72 -15.29
C PRO A 153 4.09 22.78 -14.60
N HIS A 154 3.02 22.32 -15.27
CA HIS A 154 1.69 22.28 -14.68
C HIS A 154 1.52 21.15 -13.67
N HIS A 155 2.33 20.09 -13.75
CA HIS A 155 2.33 18.99 -12.79
C HIS A 155 3.16 19.29 -11.54
N HIS A 156 4.23 20.08 -11.69
CA HIS A 156 5.17 20.38 -10.61
C HIS A 156 4.73 21.59 -9.78
N LYS A 157 4.92 21.53 -8.46
CA LYS A 157 4.80 22.69 -7.57
C LYS A 157 6.16 23.24 -7.17
N ASN A 158 7.09 22.35 -6.83
CA ASN A 158 8.47 22.65 -6.45
C ASN A 158 9.37 21.45 -6.74
N ALA A 159 10.68 21.62 -6.64
CA ALA A 159 11.62 20.51 -6.61
C ALA A 159 11.49 19.71 -5.30
N THR A 160 11.36 18.39 -5.40
CA THR A 160 11.33 17.51 -4.21
C THR A 160 12.75 17.15 -3.75
N PRO A 161 13.03 17.12 -2.44
CA PRO A 161 14.31 16.64 -1.90
C PRO A 161 14.64 15.20 -2.31
N LEU A 162 13.65 14.38 -2.68
CA LEU A 162 13.90 13.01 -3.15
C LEU A 162 14.77 12.91 -4.41
N LEU A 163 14.90 14.00 -5.17
CA LEU A 163 15.82 14.08 -6.31
C LEU A 163 17.30 13.94 -5.89
N LEU A 164 17.62 14.17 -4.61
CA LEU A 164 18.97 14.07 -4.03
C LEU A 164 19.36 12.64 -3.62
N ILE A 165 18.47 11.66 -3.79
CA ILE A 165 18.78 10.25 -3.52
C ILE A 165 19.75 9.74 -4.57
N ASP A 166 20.83 9.08 -4.11
CA ASP A 166 21.89 8.52 -4.92
C ASP A 166 22.21 7.07 -4.48
N PRO A 167 22.26 6.08 -5.40
CA PRO A 167 21.85 6.14 -6.81
C PRO A 167 20.41 6.62 -7.02
N PRO A 168 20.11 7.27 -8.16
CA PRO A 168 18.82 7.88 -8.43
C PRO A 168 17.69 6.84 -8.46
N ILE A 169 16.61 7.17 -7.77
CA ILE A 169 15.32 6.45 -7.84
C ILE A 169 14.50 6.96 -9.04
N ASN A 170 13.68 6.09 -9.62
CA ASN A 170 12.76 6.49 -10.68
C ASN A 170 11.54 7.22 -10.08
N MET A 171 11.38 8.51 -10.41
CA MET A 171 10.37 9.40 -9.83
C MET A 171 8.92 9.10 -10.27
N VAL A 172 8.76 8.22 -11.26
CA VAL A 172 7.46 7.73 -11.72
C VAL A 172 7.25 6.32 -11.18
N ASN A 173 8.06 5.35 -11.62
CA ASN A 173 7.83 3.93 -11.45
C ASN A 173 8.07 3.42 -10.01
N CYS A 174 8.84 4.14 -9.18
CA CYS A 174 9.04 3.73 -7.79
C CYS A 174 7.86 4.09 -6.86
N PHE A 175 6.86 4.87 -7.29
CA PHE A 175 5.81 5.42 -6.43
C PHE A 175 4.44 4.79 -6.66
N LEU A 176 4.03 3.81 -5.86
CA LEU A 176 2.90 2.93 -6.19
C LEU A 176 1.53 3.59 -5.99
N LEU A 177 0.58 3.27 -6.88
CA LEU A 177 -0.79 3.80 -6.84
C LEU A 177 -1.70 2.99 -5.90
N ALA A 178 -2.57 3.68 -5.15
CA ALA A 178 -3.59 3.04 -4.33
C ALA A 178 -4.90 2.83 -5.13
N PHE A 179 -5.45 1.62 -5.15
CA PHE A 179 -6.57 1.21 -6.03
C PHE A 179 -7.94 1.06 -5.32
N MET A 180 -8.05 1.44 -4.05
CA MET A 180 -9.06 0.90 -3.13
C MET A 180 -10.26 1.82 -2.80
N HIS A 181 -10.76 2.60 -3.77
CA HIS A 181 -11.96 3.44 -3.56
C HIS A 181 -12.93 3.32 -4.73
N LEU A 182 -13.76 2.27 -4.76
CA LEU A 182 -14.94 2.21 -5.62
C LEU A 182 -16.22 2.44 -4.80
N GLY A 183 -16.89 3.57 -5.04
CA GLY A 183 -18.33 3.76 -4.83
C GLY A 183 -18.96 3.98 -6.21
N CYS A 184 -20.18 3.55 -6.55
CA CYS A 184 -21.41 3.34 -5.79
C CYS A 184 -22.19 2.17 -6.40
N LEU A 185 -23.11 1.56 -5.64
CA LEU A 185 -24.11 0.63 -6.16
C LEU A 185 -25.52 1.17 -5.86
N ALA A 186 -26.34 1.29 -6.90
CA ALA A 186 -27.72 1.83 -6.85
C ALA A 186 -28.76 0.84 -6.30
N TYR A 187 -28.37 -0.42 -6.04
CA TYR A 187 -29.28 -1.51 -5.68
C TYR A 187 -29.09 -1.96 -4.23
N LYS A 188 -29.27 -1.02 -3.28
CA LYS A 188 -28.89 -1.21 -1.88
C LYS A 188 -29.56 -2.43 -1.23
N LEU A 189 -30.89 -2.53 -1.31
CA LEU A 189 -31.65 -3.51 -0.51
C LEU A 189 -31.34 -4.97 -0.89
N GLU A 190 -31.39 -5.31 -2.17
CA GLU A 190 -31.17 -6.70 -2.61
C GLU A 190 -29.68 -7.10 -2.56
N LEU A 191 -28.76 -6.16 -2.80
CA LEU A 191 -27.34 -6.40 -2.60
C LEU A 191 -27.03 -6.70 -1.12
N SER A 192 -27.61 -5.94 -0.19
CA SER A 192 -27.52 -6.19 1.24
C SER A 192 -27.97 -7.60 1.61
N ARG A 193 -29.14 -8.03 1.13
CA ARG A 193 -29.66 -9.38 1.37
C ARG A 193 -28.67 -10.46 0.91
N ARG A 194 -28.14 -10.34 -0.31
CA ARG A 194 -27.15 -11.30 -0.86
C ARG A 194 -25.84 -11.31 -0.09
N LEU A 195 -25.36 -10.15 0.36
CA LEU A 195 -24.15 -10.04 1.20
C LEU A 195 -24.34 -10.74 2.55
N GLN A 196 -25.53 -10.62 3.16
CA GLN A 196 -25.85 -11.34 4.41
C GLN A 196 -25.93 -12.85 4.19
N THR A 197 -26.51 -13.32 3.08
CA THR A 197 -26.52 -14.76 2.75
C THR A 197 -25.10 -15.30 2.59
N ILE A 198 -24.22 -14.60 1.87
CA ILE A 198 -22.84 -15.07 1.65
C ILE A 198 -21.99 -15.00 2.92
N ARG A 199 -22.34 -14.13 3.87
CA ARG A 199 -21.57 -13.89 5.11
C ARG A 199 -21.22 -15.17 5.86
N SER A 200 -22.14 -16.13 5.95
CA SER A 200 -21.94 -17.43 6.63
C SER A 200 -20.98 -18.36 5.90
N PHE A 201 -20.80 -18.18 4.58
CA PHE A 201 -19.93 -19.01 3.75
C PHE A 201 -18.52 -18.43 3.60
N VAL A 202 -18.26 -17.20 4.05
CA VAL A 202 -16.92 -16.62 4.00
C VAL A 202 -16.02 -17.32 5.03
N PRO A 203 -14.84 -17.87 4.67
CA PRO A 203 -13.90 -18.48 5.60
C PRO A 203 -13.32 -17.52 6.65
N ASN A 204 -12.73 -18.06 7.72
CA ASN A 204 -12.09 -17.26 8.77
C ASN A 204 -10.72 -16.69 8.37
N ASP A 205 -10.14 -17.14 7.27
CA ASP A 205 -8.91 -16.58 6.68
C ASP A 205 -9.08 -15.12 6.24
N PHE A 206 -10.32 -14.72 5.94
CA PHE A 206 -10.64 -13.32 5.69
C PHE A 206 -10.83 -12.58 7.00
N GLN A 207 -9.99 -11.54 7.22
CA GLN A 207 -9.99 -10.72 8.42
C GLN A 207 -11.37 -10.09 8.74
N ARG A 208 -12.21 -9.86 7.73
CA ARG A 208 -13.54 -9.25 7.86
C ARG A 208 -14.55 -9.98 7.01
N LYS A 209 -15.73 -10.19 7.59
CA LYS A 209 -16.90 -10.70 6.87
C LYS A 209 -17.64 -9.54 6.17
N PRO A 210 -18.36 -9.82 5.07
CA PRO A 210 -19.15 -8.81 4.37
C PRO A 210 -20.11 -8.12 5.33
N ARG A 211 -20.15 -6.79 5.27
CA ARG A 211 -21.11 -5.96 5.98
C ARG A 211 -22.18 -5.47 5.02
N ASP A 212 -23.23 -4.92 5.60
CA ASP A 212 -24.32 -4.34 4.85
C ASP A 212 -23.87 -3.13 4.00
N VAL A 213 -24.59 -2.87 2.90
CA VAL A 213 -24.29 -1.76 1.99
C VAL A 213 -24.54 -0.39 2.63
N ASP A 214 -25.36 -0.31 3.67
CA ASP A 214 -25.56 0.93 4.43
C ASP A 214 -24.27 1.40 5.09
N THR A 215 -23.33 0.47 5.28
CA THR A 215 -22.00 0.75 5.82
C THR A 215 -20.93 0.87 4.75
N LEU A 216 -21.27 0.89 3.45
CA LEU A 216 -20.31 0.95 2.32
C LEU A 216 -19.33 2.11 2.47
N CYS A 217 -19.80 3.29 2.90
CA CYS A 217 -18.95 4.46 3.17
C CYS A 217 -17.93 4.25 4.32
N ARG A 218 -18.11 3.19 5.11
CA ARG A 218 -17.24 2.79 6.23
C ARG A 218 -16.54 1.45 5.95
N TRP A 219 -16.67 0.89 4.75
CA TRP A 219 -15.91 -0.30 4.36
C TRP A 219 -14.42 0.03 4.37
N LYS A 220 -13.63 -0.91 4.87
CA LYS A 220 -12.17 -0.82 4.76
C LYS A 220 -11.71 -1.42 3.44
N ALA A 221 -10.49 -1.08 3.05
CA ALA A 221 -9.77 -1.67 1.92
C ALA A 221 -9.93 -3.21 1.85
N THR A 222 -9.75 -3.93 2.96
CA THR A 222 -9.88 -5.40 2.98
C THR A 222 -11.27 -5.92 2.61
N GLU A 223 -12.32 -5.16 2.90
CA GLU A 223 -13.70 -5.53 2.56
C GLU A 223 -14.00 -5.26 1.10
N PHE A 224 -13.49 -4.15 0.57
CA PHE A 224 -13.51 -3.89 -0.87
C PHE A 224 -12.70 -4.93 -1.65
N MET A 225 -11.59 -5.45 -1.11
CA MET A 225 -10.83 -6.53 -1.75
C MET A 225 -11.62 -7.82 -1.76
N LEU A 226 -12.23 -8.21 -0.63
CA LEU A 226 -13.09 -9.39 -0.56
C LEU A 226 -14.23 -9.28 -1.59
N PHE A 227 -14.87 -8.11 -1.65
CA PHE A 227 -15.91 -7.81 -2.62
C PHE A 227 -15.40 -7.94 -4.05
N LEU A 228 -14.38 -7.16 -4.41
CA LEU A 228 -13.91 -7.07 -5.78
C LEU A 228 -13.33 -8.40 -6.26
N LEU A 229 -12.59 -9.14 -5.43
CA LEU A 229 -11.85 -10.32 -5.86
C LEU A 229 -12.63 -11.63 -5.72
N TYR A 230 -13.67 -11.71 -4.90
CA TYR A 230 -14.33 -12.99 -4.60
C TYR A 230 -15.83 -12.92 -4.77
N ILE A 231 -16.51 -12.11 -3.96
CA ILE A 231 -17.98 -12.20 -3.84
C ILE A 231 -18.73 -11.34 -4.85
N GLY A 232 -18.10 -10.29 -5.38
CA GLY A 232 -18.70 -9.30 -6.29
C GLY A 232 -19.38 -9.90 -7.51
N PRO A 233 -18.71 -10.77 -8.30
CA PRO A 233 -19.34 -11.43 -9.45
C PRO A 233 -20.57 -12.26 -9.06
N ILE A 234 -20.56 -12.86 -7.88
CA ILE A 234 -21.67 -13.70 -7.41
C ILE A 234 -22.85 -12.81 -7.01
N VAL A 235 -22.62 -11.81 -6.16
CA VAL A 235 -23.71 -10.99 -5.61
C VAL A 235 -24.30 -10.05 -6.65
N LEU A 236 -23.51 -9.54 -7.60
CA LEU A 236 -23.98 -8.58 -8.61
C LEU A 236 -24.66 -9.22 -9.83
N LYS A 237 -24.51 -10.54 -10.03
CA LYS A 237 -25.09 -11.24 -11.18
C LYS A 237 -26.61 -11.17 -11.15
N GLY A 238 -27.19 -10.65 -12.23
CA GLY A 238 -28.64 -10.45 -12.34
C GLY A 238 -29.20 -9.31 -11.48
N LEU A 239 -28.36 -8.53 -10.79
CA LEU A 239 -28.76 -7.26 -10.18
C LEU A 239 -28.48 -6.07 -11.07
N LEU A 240 -27.30 -6.05 -11.66
CA LEU A 240 -26.87 -4.98 -12.55
C LEU A 240 -27.39 -5.21 -13.96
N ARG A 241 -27.54 -4.12 -14.72
CA ARG A 241 -27.77 -4.22 -16.17
C ARG A 241 -26.58 -4.95 -16.80
N LYS A 242 -26.82 -5.65 -17.91
CA LYS A 242 -25.78 -6.46 -18.57
C LYS A 242 -24.51 -5.66 -18.88
N THR A 243 -24.65 -4.39 -19.27
CA THR A 243 -23.54 -3.46 -19.55
C THR A 243 -22.73 -3.15 -18.29
N GLU A 244 -23.39 -2.77 -17.19
CA GLU A 244 -22.77 -2.48 -15.88
C GLU A 244 -22.08 -3.73 -15.31
N TYR A 245 -22.73 -4.89 -15.39
CA TYR A 245 -22.16 -6.14 -14.91
C TYR A 245 -20.91 -6.54 -15.69
N ASN A 246 -20.95 -6.48 -17.03
CA ASN A 246 -19.79 -6.78 -17.86
C ASN A 246 -18.64 -5.79 -17.61
N ASN A 247 -18.95 -4.51 -17.44
CA ASN A 247 -17.95 -3.50 -17.08
C ASN A 247 -17.32 -3.82 -15.71
N PHE A 248 -18.11 -4.15 -14.69
CA PHE A 248 -17.58 -4.63 -13.40
C PHE A 248 -16.70 -5.88 -13.55
N LEU A 249 -17.06 -6.82 -14.42
CA LEU A 249 -16.26 -8.03 -14.66
C LEU A 249 -14.88 -7.72 -15.25
N LEU A 250 -14.74 -6.69 -16.09
CA LEU A 250 -13.43 -6.24 -16.58
C LEU A 250 -12.51 -5.86 -15.41
N LEU A 251 -13.02 -5.05 -14.48
CA LEU A 251 -12.28 -4.66 -13.28
C LEU A 251 -11.96 -5.87 -12.38
N HIS A 252 -12.95 -6.73 -12.13
CA HIS A 252 -12.77 -7.95 -11.34
C HIS A 252 -11.65 -8.82 -11.92
N MET A 253 -11.71 -9.12 -13.22
CA MET A 253 -10.76 -10.00 -13.89
C MET A 253 -9.36 -9.40 -13.87
N ALA A 254 -9.22 -8.10 -14.18
CA ALA A 254 -7.93 -7.43 -14.12
C ALA A 254 -7.31 -7.50 -12.73
N CYS A 255 -8.04 -7.10 -11.69
CA CYS A 255 -7.53 -7.12 -10.33
C CYS A 255 -7.24 -8.55 -9.85
N ARG A 256 -8.00 -9.56 -10.30
CA ARG A 256 -7.72 -10.97 -9.98
C ARG A 256 -6.42 -11.47 -10.58
N LEU A 257 -6.15 -11.13 -11.84
CA LEU A 257 -4.89 -11.46 -12.48
C LEU A 257 -3.73 -10.81 -11.71
N LEU A 258 -3.80 -9.50 -11.49
CA LEU A 258 -2.74 -8.71 -10.83
C LEU A 258 -2.49 -9.08 -9.36
N CYS A 259 -3.48 -9.67 -8.67
CA CYS A 259 -3.34 -10.09 -7.28
C CYS A 259 -2.82 -11.53 -7.10
N THR A 260 -2.78 -12.35 -8.16
CA THR A 260 -2.44 -13.78 -8.06
C THR A 260 -0.96 -14.00 -8.39
N GLU A 261 -0.17 -14.58 -7.49
CA GLU A 261 1.31 -14.69 -7.64
C GLU A 261 1.77 -15.30 -8.97
N SER A 262 1.18 -16.43 -9.38
CA SER A 262 1.56 -17.11 -10.63
C SER A 262 1.08 -16.41 -11.90
N LYS A 263 0.13 -15.48 -11.78
CA LYS A 263 -0.57 -14.86 -12.93
C LYS A 263 -0.26 -13.39 -13.11
N ALA A 264 0.09 -12.67 -12.03
CA ALA A 264 0.17 -11.22 -12.02
C ALA A 264 1.12 -10.67 -13.06
N VAL A 265 2.32 -11.24 -13.17
CA VAL A 265 3.34 -10.84 -14.14
C VAL A 265 3.08 -11.47 -15.50
N MET A 266 2.63 -12.73 -15.53
CA MET A 266 2.37 -13.48 -16.78
C MET A 266 1.26 -12.86 -17.64
N TYR A 267 0.19 -12.36 -17.01
CA TYR A 267 -0.99 -11.81 -17.69
C TYR A 267 -1.13 -10.30 -17.48
N VAL A 268 -0.01 -9.61 -17.25
CA VAL A 268 -0.01 -8.17 -16.92
C VAL A 268 -0.57 -7.34 -18.08
N GLU A 269 -0.30 -7.71 -19.33
CA GLU A 269 -0.84 -7.02 -20.51
C GLU A 269 -2.35 -7.20 -20.62
N ASN A 270 -2.86 -8.43 -20.46
CA ASN A 270 -4.31 -8.67 -20.47
C ASN A 270 -5.01 -7.87 -19.37
N ALA A 271 -4.42 -7.81 -18.17
CA ALA A 271 -4.95 -7.00 -17.09
C ALA A 271 -4.96 -5.49 -17.45
N LYS A 272 -3.90 -4.98 -18.11
CA LYS A 272 -3.83 -3.59 -18.59
C LYS A 272 -4.97 -3.31 -19.59
N GLU A 273 -5.20 -4.19 -20.55
CA GLU A 273 -6.30 -4.07 -21.52
C GLU A 273 -7.67 -4.03 -20.82
N TYR A 274 -7.91 -4.92 -19.86
CA TYR A 274 -9.16 -4.94 -19.11
C TYR A 274 -9.37 -3.67 -18.28
N LEU A 275 -8.33 -3.13 -17.65
CA LEU A 275 -8.41 -1.87 -16.87
C LEU A 275 -8.70 -0.67 -17.79
N ARG A 276 -8.08 -0.64 -18.97
CA ARG A 276 -8.32 0.39 -19.97
C ARG A 276 -9.74 0.31 -20.53
N ALA A 277 -10.21 -0.89 -20.87
CA ALA A 277 -11.58 -1.11 -21.31
C ALA A 277 -12.63 -0.75 -20.24
N PHE A 278 -12.34 -1.07 -18.97
CA PHE A 278 -13.16 -0.64 -17.83
C PHE A 278 -13.27 0.88 -17.76
N CYS A 279 -12.14 1.59 -17.77
CA CYS A 279 -12.12 3.05 -17.66
C CYS A 279 -12.80 3.72 -18.85
N ALA A 280 -12.55 3.24 -20.08
CA ALA A 280 -13.15 3.77 -21.30
C ALA A 280 -14.68 3.72 -21.27
N SER A 281 -15.24 2.56 -20.93
CA SER A 281 -16.70 2.36 -20.90
C SER A 281 -17.36 2.93 -19.63
N SER A 282 -16.61 3.13 -18.55
CA SER A 282 -17.17 3.60 -17.27
C SER A 282 -17.81 5.00 -17.35
N GLN A 283 -17.30 5.87 -18.21
CA GLN A 283 -17.82 7.24 -18.36
C GLN A 283 -19.22 7.26 -18.96
N GLU A 284 -19.45 6.42 -19.96
CA GLU A 284 -20.73 6.28 -20.63
C GLU A 284 -21.75 5.59 -19.70
N ILE A 285 -21.30 4.57 -18.96
CA ILE A 285 -22.17 3.74 -18.12
C ILE A 285 -22.59 4.47 -16.82
N TYR A 286 -21.65 5.09 -16.11
CA TYR A 286 -21.87 5.68 -14.78
C TYR A 286 -21.91 7.22 -14.79
N GLY A 287 -21.65 7.83 -15.95
CA GLY A 287 -21.58 9.28 -16.12
C GLY A 287 -20.16 9.83 -15.97
N GLU A 288 -19.97 11.03 -16.51
CA GLU A 288 -18.65 11.67 -16.63
C GLU A 288 -17.95 11.90 -15.28
N GLN A 289 -18.71 12.11 -14.20
CA GLN A 289 -18.19 12.29 -12.85
C GLN A 289 -17.53 11.03 -12.27
N PHE A 290 -17.73 9.86 -12.88
CA PHE A 290 -17.12 8.62 -12.44
C PHE A 290 -15.61 8.58 -12.71
N ALA A 291 -15.15 9.27 -13.76
CA ALA A 291 -13.75 9.28 -14.17
C ALA A 291 -12.88 10.22 -13.33
N VAL A 292 -12.95 10.09 -12.02
CA VAL A 292 -12.02 10.74 -11.09
C VAL A 292 -10.64 10.10 -11.17
N ILE A 293 -9.64 10.80 -10.64
CA ILE A 293 -8.25 10.34 -10.62
C ILE A 293 -8.04 8.92 -10.08
N ASN A 294 -8.82 8.48 -9.08
CA ASN A 294 -8.70 7.11 -8.55
C ASN A 294 -9.12 6.05 -9.58
N VAL A 295 -10.11 6.37 -10.43
CA VAL A 295 -10.53 5.50 -11.55
C VAL A 295 -9.51 5.58 -12.67
N HIS A 296 -9.05 6.77 -13.04
CA HIS A 296 -7.99 6.93 -14.05
C HIS A 296 -6.72 6.17 -13.66
N ASN A 297 -6.31 6.19 -12.39
CA ASN A 297 -5.14 5.48 -11.87
C ASN A 297 -5.20 3.96 -12.07
N LEU A 298 -6.39 3.38 -12.28
CA LEU A 298 -6.55 1.95 -12.53
C LEU A 298 -5.77 1.50 -13.77
N ILE A 299 -5.71 2.31 -14.83
CA ILE A 299 -5.04 1.94 -16.08
C ILE A 299 -3.53 1.76 -15.92
N HIS A 300 -2.96 2.32 -14.85
CA HIS A 300 -1.52 2.30 -14.55
C HIS A 300 -1.13 1.20 -13.54
N LEU A 301 -2.09 0.46 -12.96
CA LEU A 301 -1.80 -0.57 -11.96
C LEU A 301 -1.04 -1.77 -12.54
N ALA A 302 -1.30 -2.10 -13.80
CA ALA A 302 -0.56 -3.15 -14.50
C ALA A 302 0.92 -2.76 -14.65
N ASP A 303 1.21 -1.48 -14.86
CA ASP A 303 2.58 -0.97 -14.96
C ASP A 303 3.31 -1.10 -13.61
N ASP A 304 2.63 -0.81 -12.50
CA ASP A 304 3.18 -1.01 -11.15
C ASP A 304 3.53 -2.49 -10.90
N VAL A 305 2.67 -3.43 -11.30
CA VAL A 305 2.92 -4.88 -11.19
C VAL A 305 4.10 -5.33 -12.08
N ARG A 306 4.16 -4.84 -13.33
CA ARG A 306 5.24 -5.13 -14.26
C ARG A 306 6.58 -4.63 -13.72
N ASN A 307 6.63 -3.35 -13.33
CA ASN A 307 7.84 -2.68 -12.87
C ASN A 307 8.37 -3.27 -11.55
N MET A 308 7.49 -3.67 -10.64
CA MET A 308 7.88 -4.26 -9.35
C MET A 308 8.12 -5.75 -9.39
N ASN A 309 7.79 -6.41 -10.51
CA ASN A 309 7.81 -7.87 -10.66
C ASN A 309 7.16 -8.58 -9.46
N SER A 310 5.96 -8.12 -9.10
CA SER A 310 5.26 -8.50 -7.86
C SER A 310 3.76 -8.33 -7.99
N THR A 311 2.99 -8.98 -7.10
CA THR A 311 1.53 -8.85 -7.08
C THR A 311 1.08 -7.51 -6.51
N LEU A 312 -0.12 -7.08 -6.91
CA LEU A 312 -0.76 -5.88 -6.40
C LEU A 312 -0.96 -5.91 -4.86
N ILE A 313 -1.15 -7.10 -4.29
CA ILE A 313 -1.28 -7.30 -2.83
C ILE A 313 0.03 -6.95 -2.12
N ASN A 314 1.15 -7.44 -2.63
CA ASN A 314 2.46 -7.28 -1.99
C ASN A 314 2.95 -5.83 -2.03
N ILE A 315 2.55 -5.08 -3.06
CA ILE A 315 2.91 -3.68 -3.27
C ILE A 315 1.86 -2.70 -2.69
N SER A 316 0.83 -3.20 -1.99
CA SER A 316 -0.22 -2.37 -1.38
C SER A 316 0.20 -1.74 -0.05
N ALA A 317 -0.45 -0.61 0.31
CA ALA A 317 -0.22 0.12 1.56
C ALA A 317 -0.79 -0.56 2.82
N TYR A 318 -1.49 -1.69 2.68
CA TYR A 318 -2.26 -2.30 3.77
C TYR A 318 -1.43 -2.63 5.02
N SER A 319 -0.21 -3.14 4.84
CA SER A 319 0.69 -3.45 5.96
C SER A 319 1.11 -2.17 6.72
N PHE A 320 1.29 -1.07 6.01
CA PHE A 320 1.66 0.22 6.57
C PHE A 320 0.47 0.86 7.28
N GLU A 321 -0.74 0.84 6.70
CA GLU A 321 -1.97 1.30 7.37
C GLU A 321 -2.22 0.58 8.69
N ASN A 322 -1.97 -0.74 8.74
CA ASN A 322 -2.05 -1.50 9.97
C ASN A 322 -1.01 -1.04 11.00
N CYS A 323 0.23 -0.74 10.56
CA CYS A 323 1.27 -0.20 11.43
C CYS A 323 0.89 1.17 12.00
N LEU A 324 0.39 2.08 11.15
CA LEU A 324 -0.17 3.37 11.54
C LEU A 324 -1.29 3.23 12.58
N GLY A 325 -2.20 2.28 12.36
CA GLY A 325 -3.26 1.94 13.30
C GLY A 325 -2.73 1.43 14.65
N MET A 326 -1.66 0.63 14.65
CA MET A 326 -1.00 0.18 15.88
C MET A 326 -0.34 1.33 16.64
N ILE A 327 0.39 2.22 15.93
CA ILE A 327 0.99 3.42 16.52
C ILE A 327 -0.08 4.23 17.25
N LYS A 328 -1.22 4.46 16.61
CA LYS A 328 -2.33 5.22 17.21
C LYS A 328 -2.93 4.54 18.45
N LYS A 329 -3.11 3.22 18.44
CA LYS A 329 -3.72 2.46 19.56
C LYS A 329 -2.87 2.50 20.84
N VAL A 330 -1.56 2.63 20.70
CA VAL A 330 -0.63 2.65 21.83
C VAL A 330 -0.69 4.00 22.58
N LEU A 331 -1.10 5.07 21.91
CA LEU A 331 -1.21 6.40 22.50
C LEU A 331 -2.49 6.52 23.33
N ARG A 332 -2.34 6.93 24.60
CA ARG A 332 -3.47 7.06 25.54
C ARG A 332 -3.86 8.50 25.83
N SER A 333 -2.95 9.44 25.63
CA SER A 333 -3.16 10.86 25.95
C SER A 333 -2.51 11.78 24.91
N PRO A 334 -3.07 12.99 24.67
CA PRO A 334 -2.43 14.01 23.84
C PRO A 334 -1.16 14.63 24.44
N ASN A 335 -0.89 14.36 25.73
CA ASN A 335 0.29 14.86 26.41
C ASN A 335 1.55 14.07 25.99
N ARG A 336 2.56 14.75 25.45
CA ARG A 336 3.86 14.16 25.01
C ARG A 336 3.71 12.81 24.28
N PRO A 337 2.96 12.74 23.16
CA PRO A 337 2.65 11.46 22.51
C PRO A 337 3.88 10.78 21.91
N LEU A 338 4.90 11.54 21.46
CA LEU A 338 6.17 10.95 21.02
C LEU A 338 6.84 10.17 22.16
N ALA A 339 6.94 10.76 23.34
CA ALA A 339 7.52 10.10 24.50
C ALA A 339 6.71 8.87 24.96
N GLN A 340 5.38 8.89 24.80
CA GLN A 340 4.56 7.69 25.02
C GLN A 340 4.93 6.58 24.03
N LEU A 341 5.01 6.91 22.74
CA LEU A 341 5.34 5.93 21.72
C LEU A 341 6.75 5.34 21.90
N CYS A 342 7.76 6.18 22.12
CA CYS A 342 9.14 5.74 22.34
C CYS A 342 9.24 4.77 23.53
N ARG A 343 8.60 5.10 24.67
CA ARG A 343 8.57 4.22 25.84
C ARG A 343 7.92 2.87 25.53
N ARG A 344 6.81 2.87 24.80
CA ARG A 344 6.08 1.64 24.44
C ARG A 344 6.84 0.76 23.45
N ILE A 345 7.56 1.38 22.50
CA ILE A 345 8.47 0.64 21.61
C ILE A 345 9.61 0.03 22.43
N HIS A 346 10.20 0.79 23.34
CA HIS A 346 11.28 0.32 24.22
C HIS A 346 10.83 -0.87 25.10
N GLU A 347 9.67 -0.76 25.76
CA GLU A 347 9.07 -1.84 26.56
C GLU A 347 8.86 -3.12 25.73
N LYS A 348 8.32 -2.98 24.50
CA LYS A 348 8.07 -4.12 23.61
C LYS A 348 9.37 -4.83 23.20
N ASN A 349 10.41 -4.06 22.89
CA ASN A 349 11.72 -4.60 22.54
C ASN A 349 12.37 -5.29 23.75
N GLY A 350 12.23 -4.71 24.95
CA GLY A 350 12.70 -5.31 26.21
C GLY A 350 12.07 -6.67 26.48
N MET A 351 10.74 -6.77 26.40
CA MET A 351 10.02 -8.04 26.62
C MET A 351 10.39 -9.13 25.60
N GLN A 352 10.64 -8.78 24.33
CA GLN A 352 11.07 -9.75 23.33
C GLN A 352 12.47 -10.33 23.62
N ASN A 353 13.35 -9.53 24.22
CA ASN A 353 14.66 -10.01 24.65
C ASN A 353 14.56 -10.92 25.87
N THR A 354 13.59 -10.71 26.76
CA THR A 354 13.33 -11.57 27.93
C THR A 354 12.69 -12.90 27.55
N LEU A 355 11.83 -12.93 26.51
CA LEU A 355 11.17 -14.14 26.00
C LEU A 355 12.05 -15.04 25.12
N LYS A 356 13.34 -14.72 24.94
CA LYS A 356 14.32 -15.60 24.26
C LYS A 356 14.82 -16.76 25.15
N SER A 357 14.14 -17.10 26.24
CA SER A 357 14.24 -18.39 26.93
C SER A 357 12.92 -19.15 26.71
N THR A 358 12.85 -20.39 26.27
CA THR A 358 13.76 -21.53 26.41
C THR A 358 13.49 -22.44 25.20
N ILE A 359 14.53 -22.89 24.50
CA ILE A 359 14.35 -23.88 23.41
C ILE A 359 13.76 -25.14 24.07
N PRO A 360 12.60 -25.66 23.64
CA PRO A 360 12.05 -26.88 24.21
C PRO A 360 13.03 -28.04 23.96
N SER A 361 13.35 -28.79 25.01
CA SER A 361 14.16 -29.99 24.90
C SER A 361 13.28 -31.14 24.41
N ILE A 362 13.73 -31.83 23.37
CA ILE A 362 13.09 -33.06 22.89
C ILE A 362 13.89 -34.22 23.45
N VAL A 363 13.24 -35.08 24.24
CA VAL A 363 13.83 -36.34 24.72
C VAL A 363 13.15 -37.48 23.99
N GLU A 364 13.95 -38.33 23.35
CA GLU A 364 13.47 -39.51 22.65
C GLU A 364 13.49 -40.72 23.59
N TYR A 365 12.33 -41.36 23.77
CA TYR A 365 12.21 -42.62 24.48
C TYR A 365 11.86 -43.73 23.49
N ARG A 366 12.45 -44.92 23.68
CA ARG A 366 12.05 -46.13 22.96
C ARG A 366 11.34 -47.06 23.93
N GLU A 367 10.05 -47.29 23.69
CA GLU A 367 9.26 -48.23 24.47
C GLU A 367 8.56 -49.23 23.54
N LYS A 368 8.79 -50.53 23.77
CA LYS A 368 8.18 -51.64 23.02
C LYS A 368 8.23 -51.49 21.49
N GLY A 369 9.35 -51.00 20.96
CA GLY A 369 9.57 -50.87 19.51
C GLY A 369 9.04 -49.60 18.87
N ASN A 370 8.36 -48.71 19.62
CA ASN A 370 7.94 -47.41 19.15
C ASN A 370 8.81 -46.29 19.75
N THR A 371 9.14 -45.30 18.92
CA THR A 371 9.81 -44.06 19.33
C THR A 371 8.77 -43.04 19.79
N ILE A 372 8.89 -42.56 21.02
CA ILE A 372 8.06 -41.50 21.61
C ILE A 372 8.94 -40.27 21.81
N LEU A 373 8.51 -39.13 21.26
CA LEU A 373 9.19 -37.84 21.42
C LEU A 373 8.48 -37.02 22.48
N GLU A 374 9.11 -36.82 23.64
CA GLU A 374 8.58 -35.95 24.68
C GLU A 374 9.17 -34.55 24.52
N VAL A 375 8.28 -33.56 24.35
CA VAL A 375 8.67 -32.15 24.23
C VAL A 375 8.52 -31.50 25.59
N THR A 376 9.64 -31.19 26.27
CA THR A 376 9.64 -30.49 27.54
C THR A 376 9.85 -28.99 27.34
N TYR A 377 8.89 -28.19 27.78
CA TYR A 377 9.03 -26.75 27.88
C TYR A 377 9.54 -26.41 29.29
N LYS A 378 10.71 -25.76 29.39
CA LYS A 378 11.12 -25.14 30.66
C LYS A 378 10.33 -23.85 30.84
N GLY A 379 9.26 -23.93 31.63
CA GLY A 379 8.38 -22.85 32.05
C GLY A 379 7.56 -23.26 33.25
#